data_AF-A0A8T4PWU3-F1
#
_entry.id   AF-A0A8T4PWU3-F1
#
_cell.length_a   1.000
_cell.length_b   1.000
_cell.length_c   1.000
_cell.angle_alpha   90.00
_cell.angle_beta   90.00
_cell.angle_gamma   90.00
#
_symmetry.space_group_name_H-M   'P 1'
#
loop_
_entity.id
_entity.type
_entity.pdbx_description
1 polymer ?
#
loop_
_entity_poly.entity_id
_entity_poly.type
_entity_poly.pdbx_seq_one_letter_code
_entity_poly.pdbx_strand_id
1 'polypeptide(L)'
;MKQVILVRQDLKLPKGKLASQVAHASAEALLRSDKEKVKDWRSEGMKKIVLKVADEKELRRFLQLAKDSGLVTALIADAGHTVVEPGTVTCLGIGPDDEARIDPITGKLKML
;
A
#
# COMPACT_ATOMS: atom_id res chain seq x y z
N MET A 1 6.10 13.30 6.11
CA MET A 1 5.29 12.56 5.12
C MET A 1 5.59 11.08 5.16
N LYS A 2 4.66 10.21 4.73
CA LYS A 2 4.92 8.78 4.56
C LYS A 2 4.08 8.15 3.48
N GLN A 3 4.51 6.97 3.05
CA GLN A 3 3.70 6.03 2.27
C GLN A 3 3.44 4.78 3.11
N VAL A 4 2.22 4.26 3.08
CA VAL A 4 1.84 3.02 3.77
C VAL A 4 1.49 1.96 2.73
N ILE A 5 1.97 0.74 2.96
CA ILE A 5 1.70 -0.41 2.09
C ILE A 5 1.03 -1.48 2.93
N LEU A 6 -0.22 -1.80 2.63
CA LEU A 6 -0.97 -2.87 3.29
C LEU A 6 -0.81 -4.17 2.52
N VAL A 7 -0.49 -5.25 3.23
CA VAL A 7 -0.28 -6.58 2.65
C VAL A 7 -1.23 -7.60 3.28
N ARG A 8 -1.88 -8.39 2.44
CA ARG A 8 -2.70 -9.55 2.83
C ARG A 8 -1.88 -10.65 3.48
N GLN A 9 -2.25 -11.07 4.69
CA GLN A 9 -1.60 -12.17 5.42
C GLN A 9 -2.08 -13.55 4.99
N ASP A 10 -3.34 -13.66 4.60
CA ASP A 10 -3.97 -14.92 4.18
C ASP A 10 -3.26 -15.57 2.98
N LEU A 11 -2.66 -14.76 2.10
CA LEU A 11 -1.91 -15.24 0.94
C LEU A 11 -0.57 -15.91 1.27
N LYS A 12 -0.04 -15.74 2.49
CA LYS A 12 1.26 -16.30 2.94
C LYS A 12 2.38 -16.18 1.89
N LEU A 13 2.48 -14.99 1.27
CA LEU A 13 3.38 -14.78 0.14
C LEU A 13 4.85 -15.06 0.53
N PRO A 14 5.61 -15.82 -0.28
CA PRO A 14 7.05 -15.96 -0.09
C PRO A 14 7.74 -14.60 -0.13
N LYS A 15 8.85 -14.46 0.61
CA LYS A 15 9.57 -13.17 0.79
C LYS A 15 9.86 -12.43 -0.53
N GLY A 16 10.27 -13.14 -1.58
CA GLY A 16 10.54 -12.53 -2.89
C GLY A 16 9.28 -11.98 -3.57
N LYS A 17 8.16 -12.73 -3.50
CA LYS A 17 6.88 -12.28 -4.06
C LYS A 17 6.33 -11.11 -3.25
N LEU A 18 6.37 -11.20 -1.92
CA LEU A 18 6.01 -10.12 -1.02
C LEU A 18 6.76 -8.82 -1.38
N ALA A 19 8.09 -8.87 -1.50
CA ALA A 19 8.91 -7.71 -1.82
C ALA A 19 8.53 -7.09 -3.17
N SER A 20 8.28 -7.91 -4.20
CA SER A 20 7.82 -7.44 -5.51
C SER A 20 6.46 -6.75 -5.44
N GLN A 21 5.48 -7.33 -4.74
CA GLN A 21 4.14 -6.74 -4.64
C GLN A 21 4.15 -5.43 -3.84
N VAL A 22 4.97 -5.35 -2.78
CA VAL A 22 5.21 -4.12 -2.02
C VAL A 22 5.85 -3.05 -2.91
N ALA A 23 6.84 -3.41 -3.73
CA ALA A 23 7.48 -2.49 -4.67
C ALA A 23 6.49 -1.98 -5.73
N HIS A 24 5.65 -2.86 -6.30
CA HIS A 24 4.60 -2.46 -7.24
C HIS A 24 3.61 -1.48 -6.61
N ALA A 25 3.15 -1.77 -5.39
CA ALA A 25 2.24 -0.88 -4.66
C ALA A 25 2.86 0.49 -4.40
N SER A 26 4.14 0.53 -4.02
CA SER A 26 4.88 1.77 -3.80
C SER A 26 5.01 2.60 -5.08
N ALA A 27 5.44 1.96 -6.17
CA ALA A 27 5.68 2.62 -7.45
C ALA A 27 4.37 3.12 -8.09
N GLU A 28 3.32 2.31 -8.10
CA GLU A 28 2.04 2.70 -8.69
C GLU A 28 1.38 3.85 -7.90
N ALA A 29 1.46 3.84 -6.57
CA ALA A 29 0.95 4.94 -5.75
C ALA A 29 1.78 6.23 -5.95
N LEU A 30 3.09 6.11 -6.13
CA LEU A 30 3.98 7.23 -6.47
C LEU A 30 3.59 7.88 -7.80
N LEU A 31 3.38 7.08 -8.85
CA LEU A 31 3.04 7.56 -10.20
C LEU A 31 1.68 8.28 -10.25
N ARG A 32 0.78 7.96 -9.31
CA ARG A 32 -0.53 8.61 -9.17
C ARG A 32 -0.51 9.83 -8.24
N SER A 33 0.60 10.13 -7.59
CA SER A 33 0.68 11.17 -6.57
C SER A 33 1.03 12.54 -7.15
N ASP A 34 0.64 13.59 -6.42
CA ASP A 34 1.01 14.96 -6.73
C ASP A 34 2.54 15.16 -6.66
N LYS A 35 3.09 15.94 -7.60
CA LYS A 35 4.54 16.09 -7.75
C LYS A 35 5.19 16.79 -6.56
N GLU A 36 4.53 17.76 -5.93
CA GLU A 36 5.10 18.44 -4.76
C GLU A 36 5.06 17.50 -3.54
N LYS A 37 3.97 16.76 -3.33
CA LYS A 37 3.91 15.71 -2.30
C LYS A 37 5.00 14.66 -2.46
N VAL A 38 5.29 14.25 -3.69
CA VAL A 38 6.37 13.30 -3.98
C VAL A 38 7.74 13.90 -3.69
N LYS A 39 7.95 15.17 -4.03
CA LYS A 39 9.20 15.90 -3.79
C LYS A 39 9.47 16.06 -2.29
N ASP A 40 8.46 16.42 -1.50
CA ASP A 40 8.56 16.56 -0.04
C ASP A 40 8.79 15.20 0.62
N TRP A 41 8.03 14.18 0.24
CA TRP A 41 8.28 12.82 0.72
C TRP A 41 9.68 12.33 0.37
N ARG A 42 10.21 12.70 -0.80
CA ARG A 42 11.57 12.35 -1.23
C ARG A 42 12.65 13.10 -0.46
N SER A 43 12.47 14.38 -0.17
CA SER A 43 13.41 15.18 0.63
C SER A 43 13.47 14.69 2.07
N GLU A 44 12.38 14.10 2.58
CA GLU A 44 12.29 13.48 3.90
C GLU A 44 12.75 12.00 3.94
N GLY A 45 13.41 11.49 2.88
CA GLY A 45 13.98 10.15 2.87
C GLY A 45 13.01 9.02 2.47
N MET A 46 11.85 9.36 1.89
CA MET A 46 10.92 8.42 1.28
C MET A 46 10.39 7.34 2.24
N LYS A 47 10.01 7.73 3.46
CA LYS A 47 9.51 6.84 4.52
C LYS A 47 8.38 5.94 4.01
N LYS A 48 8.56 4.63 4.14
CA LYS A 48 7.58 3.58 3.83
C LYS A 48 7.31 2.74 5.06
N ILE A 49 6.04 2.47 5.34
CA ILE A 49 5.64 1.56 6.42
C ILE A 49 4.83 0.43 5.80
N VAL A 50 5.28 -0.81 6.00
CA VAL A 50 4.58 -2.00 5.51
C VAL A 50 3.79 -2.60 6.67
N LEU A 51 2.46 -2.65 6.52
CA LEU A 51 1.53 -3.12 7.52
C LEU A 51 0.77 -4.33 6.99
N LYS A 52 0.17 -5.09 7.90
CA LYS A 52 -0.59 -6.29 7.57
C LYS A 52 -2.09 -6.14 7.78
N VAL A 53 -2.85 -6.73 6.87
CA VAL A 53 -4.31 -6.93 6.97
C VAL A 53 -4.62 -8.42 6.86
N ALA A 54 -5.73 -8.85 7.44
CA ALA A 54 -6.11 -10.25 7.50
C ALA A 54 -6.35 -10.85 6.11
N ASP A 55 -7.16 -10.17 5.29
CA ASP A 55 -7.66 -10.68 4.01
C ASP A 55 -8.00 -9.57 3.00
N GLU A 56 -8.55 -9.95 1.85
CA GLU A 56 -8.98 -9.01 0.80
C GLU A 56 -10.10 -8.08 1.25
N LYS A 57 -11.03 -8.57 2.06
CA LYS A 57 -12.17 -7.79 2.53
C LYS A 57 -11.70 -6.65 3.41
N GLU A 58 -10.78 -6.92 4.32
CA GLU A 58 -10.14 -5.89 5.13
C GLU A 58 -9.31 -4.93 4.27
N LEU A 59 -8.53 -5.44 3.30
CA LEU A 59 -7.77 -4.59 2.38
C LEU A 59 -8.68 -3.60 1.63
N ARG A 60 -9.81 -4.07 1.09
CA ARG A 60 -10.80 -3.24 0.37
C ARG A 60 -11.49 -2.24 1.28
N ARG A 61 -11.71 -2.57 2.56
CA ARG A 61 -12.21 -1.61 3.55
C ARG A 61 -11.26 -0.43 3.71
N PHE A 62 -9.95 -0.69 3.83
CA PHE A 62 -8.95 0.38 3.92
C PHE A 62 -8.78 1.17 2.62
N LEU A 63 -8.91 0.50 1.46
CA LEU A 63 -8.97 1.19 0.17
C LEU A 63 -10.09 2.24 0.15
N GLN A 64 -11.29 1.86 0.59
CA GLN A 64 -12.43 2.78 0.62
C GLN A 64 -12.19 3.94 1.59
N LEU A 65 -11.77 3.65 2.82
CA LEU A 65 -11.47 4.70 3.83
C LEU A 65 -10.42 5.71 3.34
N ALA A 66 -9.37 5.23 2.65
CA ALA A 66 -8.33 6.09 2.09
C ALA A 66 -8.88 6.95 0.93
N LYS A 67 -9.69 6.36 0.04
CA LYS A 67 -10.36 7.10 -1.03
C LYS A 67 -11.32 8.17 -0.51
N ASP A 68 -12.12 7.84 0.49
CA ASP A 68 -13.07 8.77 1.13
C ASP A 68 -12.34 9.93 1.80
N SER A 69 -11.10 9.71 2.24
CA SER A 69 -10.22 10.74 2.82
C SER A 69 -9.40 11.52 1.76
N GLY A 70 -9.67 11.29 0.47
CA GLY A 70 -8.99 11.93 -0.65
C GLY A 70 -7.50 11.58 -0.76
N LEU A 71 -7.08 10.41 -0.26
CA LEU A 71 -5.71 9.93 -0.37
C LEU A 71 -5.50 9.17 -1.68
N VAL A 72 -4.30 9.31 -2.23
CA VAL A 72 -3.85 8.51 -3.38
C VAL A 72 -3.74 7.05 -2.96
N THR A 73 -4.28 6.16 -3.79
CA THR A 73 -4.26 4.72 -3.56
C THR A 73 -3.88 3.94 -4.81
N ALA A 74 -3.19 2.82 -4.61
CA ALA A 74 -2.86 1.85 -5.65
C ALA A 74 -3.16 0.43 -5.18
N LEU A 75 -4.21 -0.18 -5.74
CA LEU A 75 -4.54 -1.57 -5.49
C LEU A 75 -3.77 -2.45 -6.48
N ILE A 76 -3.00 -3.40 -5.96
CA ILE A 76 -2.19 -4.30 -6.79
C ILE A 76 -2.88 -5.65 -6.90
N ALA A 77 -3.03 -6.09 -8.14
CA ALA A 77 -3.39 -7.46 -8.49
C ALA A 77 -2.20 -8.13 -9.16
N ASP A 78 -1.89 -9.35 -8.74
CA ASP A 78 -0.84 -10.12 -9.38
C ASP A 78 -1.32 -10.61 -10.75
N ALA A 79 -0.64 -10.20 -11.82
CA ALA A 79 -1.03 -10.56 -13.19
C ALA A 79 -0.87 -12.06 -13.50
N GLY A 80 -0.37 -12.86 -12.55
CA GLY A 80 -0.28 -14.30 -12.67
C GLY A 80 0.91 -14.75 -13.49
N HIS A 81 2.06 -14.86 -12.83
CA HIS A 81 3.21 -15.63 -13.35
C HIS A 81 3.83 -16.57 -12.30
N THR A 82 3.27 -16.63 -11.08
CA THR A 82 3.75 -17.46 -9.95
C THR A 82 2.66 -17.65 -8.88
N VAL A 83 2.91 -18.50 -7.85
CA VAL A 83 2.35 -18.65 -6.47
C VAL A 83 0.84 -18.41 -6.16
N VAL A 84 0.14 -17.47 -6.80
CA VAL A 84 -1.30 -17.19 -6.59
C VAL A 84 -2.03 -17.14 -7.94
N GLU A 85 -3.35 -17.22 -7.91
CA GLU A 85 -4.15 -17.17 -9.14
C GLU A 85 -4.01 -15.80 -9.83
N PRO A 86 -3.97 -15.75 -11.18
CA PRO A 86 -3.98 -14.49 -11.91
C PRO A 86 -5.16 -13.59 -11.49
N GLY A 87 -4.88 -12.31 -11.27
CA GLY A 87 -5.88 -11.34 -10.81
C GLY A 87 -6.05 -11.30 -9.28
N THR A 88 -5.33 -12.12 -8.51
CA THR A 88 -5.37 -12.07 -7.04
C THR A 88 -4.90 -10.71 -6.55
N VAL A 89 -5.75 -10.01 -5.79
CA VAL A 89 -5.36 -8.75 -5.14
C VAL A 89 -4.42 -9.04 -3.98
N THR A 90 -3.25 -8.40 -3.95
CA THR A 90 -2.17 -8.71 -3.00
C THR A 90 -1.91 -7.59 -1.99
N CYS A 91 -1.76 -6.37 -2.49
CA CYS A 91 -1.31 -5.21 -1.73
C CYS A 91 -2.09 -3.94 -2.06
N LEU A 92 -2.06 -2.98 -1.14
CA LEU A 92 -2.58 -1.63 -1.32
C LEU A 92 -1.51 -0.62 -0.92
N GLY A 93 -1.11 0.25 -1.85
CA GLY A 93 -0.33 1.45 -1.55
C GLY A 93 -1.24 2.63 -1.20
N ILE A 94 -0.89 3.40 -0.17
CA ILE A 94 -1.58 4.62 0.28
C ILE A 94 -0.54 5.74 0.42
N GLY A 95 -0.80 6.88 -0.22
CA GLY A 95 0.12 8.02 -0.27
C GLY A 95 1.22 7.88 -1.33
N PRO A 96 2.31 8.68 -1.26
CA PRO A 96 2.73 9.46 -0.09
C PRO A 96 1.81 10.64 0.26
N ASP A 97 1.65 10.88 1.56
CA ASP A 97 0.89 12.01 2.10
C ASP A 97 1.36 12.36 3.52
N ASP A 98 0.74 13.37 4.12
CA ASP A 98 0.98 13.75 5.50
C ASP A 98 0.64 12.63 6.47
N GLU A 99 1.48 12.42 7.49
CA GLU A 99 1.26 11.36 8.48
C GLU A 99 -0.07 11.56 9.21
N ALA A 100 -0.42 12.81 9.52
CA ALA A 100 -1.69 13.19 10.16
C ALA A 100 -2.94 12.82 9.34
N ARG A 101 -2.81 12.64 8.01
CA ARG A 101 -3.90 12.17 7.15
C ARG A 101 -3.95 10.64 7.04
N ILE A 102 -2.80 9.98 7.11
CA ILE A 102 -2.69 8.52 6.94
C ILE A 102 -2.95 7.78 8.26
N ASP A 103 -2.45 8.29 9.39
CA ASP A 103 -2.54 7.63 10.70
C ASP A 103 -3.96 7.37 11.21
N PRO A 104 -4.93 8.27 11.05
CA PRO A 104 -6.31 7.99 11.43
C PRO A 104 -6.89 6.74 10.76
N ILE A 105 -6.38 6.39 9.57
CA ILE A 105 -6.81 5.23 8.80
C ILE A 105 -6.00 4.01 9.21
N THR A 106 -4.67 4.06 9.19
CA THR A 106 -3.83 2.86 9.28
C THR A 106 -3.15 2.66 10.64
N GLY A 107 -3.21 3.62 11.56
CA GLY A 107 -2.38 3.67 12.77
C GLY A 107 -2.61 2.53 13.78
N LYS A 108 -3.74 1.81 13.68
CA LYS A 108 -4.04 0.63 14.52
C LYS A 108 -3.55 -0.69 13.92
N LEU A 109 -3.10 -0.69 12.66
CA LEU A 109 -2.60 -1.89 12.01
C LEU A 109 -1.19 -2.22 12.51
N LYS A 110 -0.89 -3.51 12.54
CA LYS A 110 0.42 -4.02 12.95
C LYS A 110 1.38 -3.99 11.77
N MET A 111 2.67 -3.80 12.06
CA MET A 111 3.71 -4.02 11.06
C MET A 111 3.69 -5.47 10.59
N LEU A 112 4.00 -5.64 9.30
CA LEU A 112 4.04 -6.93 8.63
C LEU A 112 5.02 -7.90 9.34
#